data_AF-A0A937RT59-F1
#
_entry.id   AF-A0A937RT59-F1
#
_cell.length_a   1.000
_cell.length_b   1.000
_cell.length_c   1.000
_cell.angle_alpha   90.00
_cell.angle_beta   90.00
_cell.angle_gamma   90.00
#
_symmetry.space_group_name_H-M   'P 1'
#
loop_
_entity.id
_entity.type
_entity.pdbx_description
1 polymer ?
#
loop_
_entity_poly.entity_id
_entity_poly.type
_entity_poly.pdbx_seq_one_letter_code
_entity_poly.pdbx_strand_id
1 'polypeptide(L)'
;MTDDLDVELNQVRAERDALRRELDDLRAGLRAVLRLQRREPLREDEVDLSAGTDKEILRAVRSLVVDAVPISGQEACWVTIDRQILDNQILRGIAKIREEFGSGLHEALDMFARRYERLRRERPGDFAVDAETYWKGFYS
;
A
#
# COMPACT_ATOMS: atom_id res chain seq x y z
N MET A 1 -18.97 -16.01 40.11
CA MET A 1 -19.53 -15.80 38.76
C MET A 1 -19.51 -14.32 38.37
N THR A 2 -19.71 -13.38 39.31
CA THR A 2 -19.52 -11.93 39.10
C THR A 2 -18.04 -11.52 38.99
N ASP A 3 -17.16 -12.11 39.80
CA ASP A 3 -15.72 -11.76 39.78
C ASP A 3 -15.02 -12.05 38.45
N ASP A 4 -15.46 -13.08 37.73
CA ASP A 4 -14.88 -13.49 36.44
C ASP A 4 -15.21 -12.50 35.32
N LEU A 5 -16.44 -11.98 35.33
CA LEU A 5 -16.90 -10.93 34.41
C LEU A 5 -16.22 -9.59 34.69
N ASP A 6 -15.95 -9.27 35.96
CA ASP A 6 -15.24 -8.04 36.34
C ASP A 6 -13.76 -8.09 35.92
N VAL A 7 -13.13 -9.27 36.00
CA VAL A 7 -11.76 -9.49 35.48
C VAL A 7 -11.73 -9.32 33.96
N GLU A 8 -12.66 -9.95 33.23
CA GLU A 8 -12.75 -9.85 31.78
C GLU A 8 -13.03 -8.40 31.31
N LEU A 9 -13.94 -7.70 31.99
CA LEU A 9 -14.26 -6.31 31.67
C LEU A 9 -13.06 -5.37 31.91
N ASN A 10 -12.29 -5.60 32.97
CA ASN A 10 -11.09 -4.83 33.25
C ASN A 10 -9.97 -5.11 32.25
N GLN A 11 -9.83 -6.36 31.81
CA GLN A 11 -8.88 -6.72 30.77
C GLN A 11 -9.22 -6.06 29.43
N VAL A 12 -10.48 -6.12 28.99
CA VAL A 12 -10.94 -5.46 27.77
C VAL A 12 -10.72 -3.94 27.83
N ARG A 13 -10.92 -3.32 29.00
CA ARG A 13 -10.64 -1.88 29.20
C ARG A 13 -9.15 -1.57 29.08
N ALA A 14 -8.30 -2.40 29.67
CA ALA A 14 -6.85 -2.24 29.59
C ALA A 14 -6.34 -2.38 28.15
N GLU A 15 -6.84 -3.38 27.41
CA GLU A 15 -6.50 -3.59 25.99
C GLU A 15 -6.97 -2.42 25.12
N ARG A 16 -8.19 -1.93 25.33
CA ARG A 16 -8.71 -0.74 24.63
C ARG A 16 -7.82 0.48 24.90
N ASP A 17 -7.41 0.68 26.13
CA ASP A 17 -6.59 1.84 26.51
C ASP A 17 -5.16 1.72 25.98
N ALA A 18 -4.61 0.51 25.86
CA ALA A 18 -3.35 0.26 25.18
C ALA A 18 -3.43 0.60 23.69
N LEU A 19 -4.44 0.07 22.98
CA LEU A 19 -4.66 0.35 21.56
C LEU A 19 -4.90 1.83 21.28
N ARG A 20 -5.59 2.54 22.18
CA ARG A 20 -5.76 4.00 22.07
C ARG A 20 -4.43 4.74 22.13
N ARG A 21 -3.52 4.34 23.02
CA ARG A 21 -2.18 4.94 23.09
C ARG A 21 -1.37 4.66 21.82
N GLU A 22 -1.37 3.43 21.34
CA GLU A 22 -0.68 3.06 20.09
C GLU A 22 -1.21 3.85 18.89
N LEU A 23 -2.53 4.02 18.80
CA LEU A 23 -3.15 4.82 17.74
C LEU A 23 -2.74 6.29 17.83
N ASP A 24 -2.66 6.85 19.03
CA ASP A 24 -2.25 8.24 19.24
C ASP A 24 -0.75 8.44 18.92
N ASP A 25 0.11 7.49 19.27
CA ASP A 25 1.53 7.49 18.91
C ASP A 25 1.71 7.41 17.38
N LEU A 26 0.96 6.54 16.70
CA LEU A 26 0.99 6.42 15.24
C LEU A 26 0.54 7.71 14.56
N ARG A 27 -0.56 8.32 15.03
CA ARG A 27 -1.05 9.61 14.53
C ARG A 27 -0.01 10.71 14.72
N ALA A 28 0.65 10.77 15.88
CA ALA A 28 1.70 11.73 16.15
C ALA A 28 2.89 11.55 15.19
N GLY A 29 3.33 10.30 14.99
CA GLY A 29 4.38 9.96 14.02
C GLY A 29 4.03 10.38 12.60
N LEU A 30 2.83 10.05 12.12
CA LEU A 30 2.38 10.42 10.78
C LEU A 30 2.33 11.94 10.58
N ARG A 31 1.83 12.70 11.56
CA ARG A 31 1.83 14.17 11.47
C ARG A 31 3.23 14.75 11.39
N ALA A 32 4.17 14.21 12.16
CA ALA A 32 5.57 14.63 12.15
C ALA A 32 6.21 14.37 10.77
N VAL A 33 6.01 13.17 10.22
CA VAL A 33 6.50 12.78 8.88
C VAL A 33 5.91 13.68 7.80
N LEU A 34 4.60 13.91 7.86
CA LEU A 34 3.87 14.75 6.89
C LEU A 34 4.08 16.26 7.11
N ARG A 35 4.85 16.65 8.14
CA ARG A 35 5.09 18.05 8.55
C ARG A 35 3.80 18.85 8.72
N LEU A 36 2.72 18.18 9.15
CA LEU A 36 1.43 18.80 9.44
C LEU A 36 1.54 19.48 10.81
N GLN A 37 2.16 20.65 10.86
CA GLN A 37 2.21 21.45 12.08
C GLN A 37 0.82 22.04 12.39
N ARG A 38 0.37 21.88 13.64
CA ARG A 38 -0.83 22.52 14.17
C ARG A 38 -0.73 24.03 13.93
N ARG A 39 -1.60 24.57 13.07
CA ARG A 39 -1.93 25.99 13.10
C ARG A 39 -2.74 26.25 14.38
N GLU A 40 -2.35 27.27 15.14
CA GLU A 40 -2.96 27.63 16.44
C GLU A 40 -4.50 27.70 16.40
N PRO A 41 -5.17 27.40 17.53
CA PRO A 41 -6.62 27.29 17.59
C PRO A 41 -7.21 28.69 17.69
N LEU A 42 -8.09 29.05 16.77
CA LEU A 42 -9.00 30.17 17.00
C LEU A 42 -10.39 29.64 17.27
N ARG A 43 -10.75 29.76 18.56
CA ARG A 43 -12.07 29.68 19.21
C ARG A 43 -12.29 28.43 20.07
N GLU A 44 -12.13 28.69 21.37
CA GLU A 44 -12.71 27.97 22.48
C GLU A 44 -14.22 27.88 22.24
N ASP A 45 -14.74 26.66 22.11
CA ASP A 45 -16.12 26.21 22.44
C ASP A 45 -16.53 24.92 21.70
N GLU A 46 -15.67 24.36 20.83
CA GLU A 46 -15.96 23.07 20.19
C GLU A 46 -15.11 21.94 20.78
N VAL A 47 -15.78 21.05 21.52
CA VAL A 47 -15.25 19.75 21.91
C VAL A 47 -15.18 18.87 20.65
N ASP A 48 -14.19 19.12 19.79
CA ASP A 48 -13.91 18.24 18.65
C ASP A 48 -12.80 17.25 19.02
N LEU A 49 -13.21 16.20 19.75
CA LEU A 49 -12.37 15.04 19.98
C LEU A 49 -12.17 14.31 18.64
N SER A 50 -11.03 14.58 17.99
CA SER A 50 -10.36 13.71 17.01
C SER A 50 -10.85 13.72 15.55
N ALA A 51 -11.93 14.42 15.16
CA ALA A 51 -12.39 14.40 13.76
C ALA A 51 -11.58 15.35 12.83
N GLY A 52 -11.05 16.45 13.38
CA GLY A 52 -10.27 17.42 12.63
C GLY A 52 -8.95 16.91 12.03
N THR A 53 -8.32 15.86 12.58
CA THR A 53 -6.91 15.56 12.22
C THR A 53 -6.67 14.28 11.42
N ASP A 54 -7.50 13.24 11.57
CA ASP A 54 -7.35 12.03 10.75
C ASP A 54 -7.72 12.29 9.29
N LYS A 55 -8.73 13.13 9.07
CA LYS A 55 -9.15 13.55 7.73
C LYS A 55 -8.07 14.36 7.03
N GLU A 56 -7.29 15.15 7.77
CA GLU A 56 -6.14 15.89 7.24
C GLU A 56 -4.95 14.99 6.96
N ILE A 57 -4.64 14.05 7.85
CA ILE A 57 -3.62 13.01 7.59
C ILE A 57 -4.01 12.23 6.33
N LEU A 58 -5.23 11.72 6.23
CA LEU A 58 -5.71 10.97 5.06
C LEU A 58 -5.71 11.82 3.79
N ARG A 59 -6.05 13.10 3.88
CA ARG A 59 -5.98 14.02 2.75
C ARG A 59 -4.54 14.26 2.30
N ALA A 60 -3.62 14.49 3.24
CA ALA A 60 -2.20 14.70 2.95
C ALA A 60 -1.55 13.44 2.38
N VAL A 61 -1.86 12.27 2.94
CA VAL A 61 -1.45 10.96 2.40
C VAL A 61 -2.00 10.78 0.99
N ARG A 62 -3.28 11.08 0.75
CA ARG A 62 -3.87 11.01 -0.59
C ARG A 62 -3.24 12.00 -1.56
N SER A 63 -2.94 13.23 -1.11
CA SER A 63 -2.20 14.22 -1.90
C SER A 63 -0.83 13.69 -2.25
N LEU A 64 -0.07 13.14 -1.31
CA LEU A 64 1.22 12.51 -1.60
C LEU A 64 1.11 11.30 -2.53
N VAL A 65 0.00 10.55 -2.51
CA VAL A 65 -0.23 9.44 -3.46
C VAL A 65 -0.58 9.95 -4.86
N VAL A 66 -1.20 11.14 -4.96
CA VAL A 66 -1.61 11.77 -6.23
C VAL A 66 -0.51 12.68 -6.81
N ASP A 67 0.22 13.38 -5.95
CA ASP A 67 1.35 14.28 -6.20
C ASP A 67 2.69 13.53 -6.21
N ALA A 68 2.72 12.29 -5.70
CA ALA A 68 3.61 11.30 -6.27
C ALA A 68 3.23 11.24 -7.73
N VAL A 69 3.95 12.05 -8.52
CA VAL A 69 3.95 11.97 -9.97
C VAL A 69 3.92 10.48 -10.26
N PRO A 70 2.85 9.93 -10.86
CA PRO A 70 3.02 8.66 -11.53
C PRO A 70 4.12 9.04 -12.50
N ILE A 71 5.36 8.53 -12.30
CA ILE A 71 6.48 8.86 -13.19
C ILE A 71 5.84 8.70 -14.56
N SER A 72 5.69 9.77 -15.33
CA SER A 72 4.71 9.74 -16.43
C SER A 72 5.19 8.77 -17.52
N GLY A 73 6.45 8.33 -17.41
CA GLY A 73 7.04 7.16 -18.04
C GLY A 73 6.76 5.80 -17.38
N GLN A 74 6.49 5.68 -16.07
CA GLN A 74 6.10 4.43 -15.40
C GLN A 74 4.76 3.88 -15.89
N GLU A 75 3.72 4.69 -16.08
CA GLU A 75 2.45 4.16 -16.63
C GLU A 75 2.65 3.64 -18.06
N ALA A 76 3.45 4.35 -18.87
CA ALA A 76 3.84 3.90 -20.21
C ALA A 76 4.75 2.66 -20.20
N CYS A 77 5.67 2.56 -19.22
CA CYS A 77 6.53 1.39 -19.08
C CYS A 77 5.71 0.16 -18.69
N TRP A 78 4.69 0.33 -17.85
CA TRP A 78 3.77 -0.75 -17.50
C TRP A 78 2.97 -1.22 -18.71
N VAL A 79 2.56 -0.36 -19.65
CA VAL A 79 1.92 -0.82 -20.90
C VAL A 79 2.85 -1.73 -21.70
N THR A 80 4.14 -1.40 -21.77
CA THR A 80 5.14 -2.20 -22.47
C THR A 80 5.42 -3.53 -21.74
N ILE A 81 5.54 -3.47 -20.41
CA ILE A 81 5.74 -4.66 -19.56
C ILE A 81 4.52 -5.58 -19.62
N ASP A 82 3.31 -5.03 -19.61
CA ASP A 82 2.06 -5.80 -19.74
C ASP A 82 2.02 -6.54 -21.07
N ARG A 83 2.41 -5.88 -22.15
CA ARG A 83 2.52 -6.53 -23.46
C ARG A 83 3.56 -7.66 -23.43
N GLN A 84 4.72 -7.43 -22.82
CA GLN A 84 5.74 -8.48 -22.65
C GLN A 84 5.24 -9.64 -21.79
N ILE A 85 4.41 -9.37 -20.78
CA ILE A 85 3.75 -10.40 -19.98
C ILE A 85 2.80 -11.22 -20.86
N LEU A 86 1.89 -10.56 -21.59
CA LEU A 86 0.89 -11.24 -22.43
C LEU A 86 1.52 -12.02 -23.59
N ASP A 87 2.62 -11.50 -24.16
CA ASP A 87 3.38 -12.14 -25.24
C ASP A 87 4.35 -13.24 -24.73
N ASN A 88 4.30 -13.61 -23.45
CA ASN A 88 5.15 -14.61 -22.79
C ASN A 88 6.67 -14.31 -22.88
N GLN A 89 7.04 -13.03 -22.88
CA GLN A 89 8.42 -12.55 -22.99
C GLN A 89 9.02 -12.23 -21.61
N ILE A 90 9.03 -13.22 -20.69
CA ILE A 90 9.39 -13.07 -19.27
C ILE A 90 10.73 -12.32 -19.07
N LEU A 91 11.80 -12.78 -19.74
CA LEU A 91 13.13 -12.15 -19.60
C LEU A 91 13.14 -10.68 -20.06
N ARG A 92 12.40 -10.34 -21.11
CA ARG A 92 12.30 -8.96 -21.60
C ARG A 92 11.52 -8.07 -20.64
N GLY A 93 10.44 -8.60 -20.07
CA GLY A 93 9.67 -7.96 -19.00
C GLY A 93 10.53 -7.62 -17.79
N ILE A 94 11.27 -8.60 -17.28
CA ILE A 94 12.16 -8.41 -16.12
C ILE A 94 13.28 -7.42 -16.46
N ALA A 95 13.91 -7.53 -17.64
CA ALA A 95 14.94 -6.60 -18.07
C ALA A 95 14.41 -5.16 -18.17
N LYS A 96 13.19 -4.98 -18.68
CA LYS A 96 12.55 -3.67 -18.79
C LYS A 96 12.23 -3.08 -17.42
N ILE A 97 11.79 -3.90 -16.47
CA ILE A 97 11.59 -3.47 -15.07
C ILE A 97 12.92 -3.01 -14.46
N ARG A 98 14.02 -3.72 -14.69
CA ARG A 98 15.33 -3.31 -14.17
C ARG A 98 15.78 -1.97 -14.77
N GLU A 99 15.56 -1.77 -16.06
CA GLU A 99 15.90 -0.52 -16.76
C GLU A 99 15.09 0.68 -16.24
N GLU A 100 13.78 0.53 -16.12
CA GLU A 100 12.86 1.64 -15.84
C GLU A 100 12.76 1.98 -14.35
N PHE A 101 13.00 1.00 -13.47
CA PHE A 101 12.85 1.16 -12.02
C PHE A 101 14.18 1.11 -11.27
N GLY A 102 15.30 0.84 -11.96
CA GLY A 102 16.63 0.74 -11.34
C GLY A 102 16.76 -0.43 -10.35
N SER A 103 15.90 -1.44 -10.46
CA SER A 103 15.78 -2.52 -9.48
C SER A 103 16.82 -3.63 -9.65
N GLY A 104 17.10 -4.32 -8.54
CA GLY A 104 17.86 -5.57 -8.55
C GLY A 104 17.09 -6.71 -9.23
N LEU A 105 17.76 -7.80 -9.60
CA LEU A 105 17.11 -8.92 -10.31
C LEU A 105 15.93 -9.52 -9.53
N HIS A 106 16.11 -9.77 -8.24
CA HIS A 106 15.06 -10.35 -7.38
C HIS A 106 13.85 -9.41 -7.26
N GLU A 107 14.11 -8.14 -6.99
CA GLU A 107 13.05 -7.12 -6.91
C GLU A 107 12.30 -6.98 -8.23
N ALA A 108 13.01 -7.01 -9.37
CA ALA A 108 12.40 -6.97 -10.68
C ALA A 108 11.52 -8.21 -10.96
N LEU A 109 11.96 -9.38 -10.53
CA LEU A 109 11.17 -10.61 -10.61
C LEU A 109 9.90 -10.53 -9.76
N ASP A 110 10.00 -10.01 -8.53
CA ASP A 110 8.84 -9.82 -7.64
C ASP A 110 7.85 -8.80 -8.19
N MET A 111 8.34 -7.73 -8.81
CA MET A 111 7.50 -6.75 -9.50
C MET A 111 6.82 -7.37 -10.72
N PHE A 112 7.55 -8.16 -11.51
CA PHE A 112 7.01 -8.87 -12.66
C PHE A 112 5.91 -9.87 -12.26
N ALA A 113 6.16 -10.68 -11.22
CA ALA A 113 5.21 -11.65 -10.70
C ALA A 113 3.93 -10.97 -10.18
N ARG A 114 4.06 -9.89 -9.39
CA ARG A 114 2.90 -9.12 -8.91
C ARG A 114 2.08 -8.52 -10.06
N ARG A 115 2.74 -8.06 -11.13
CA ARG A 115 2.05 -7.52 -12.30
C ARG A 115 1.35 -8.61 -13.10
N TYR A 116 2.00 -9.77 -13.28
CA TYR A 116 1.41 -10.95 -13.90
C TYR A 116 0.12 -11.38 -13.17
N GLU A 117 0.17 -11.55 -11.84
CA GLU A 117 -0.99 -11.95 -11.03
C GLU A 117 -2.15 -10.97 -11.15
N ARG A 118 -1.83 -9.67 -11.16
CA ARG A 118 -2.83 -8.62 -11.36
C ARG A 118 -3.51 -8.74 -12.72
N LEU A 119 -2.74 -8.87 -13.80
CA LEU A 119 -3.27 -9.05 -15.14
C LEU A 119 -4.09 -10.33 -15.27
N ARG A 120 -3.64 -11.42 -14.64
CA ARG A 120 -4.36 -12.69 -14.66
C ARG A 120 -5.74 -12.62 -14.00
N ARG A 121 -5.86 -11.85 -12.92
CA ARG A 121 -7.14 -11.60 -12.24
C ARG A 121 -8.04 -10.63 -13.02
N GLU A 122 -7.47 -9.57 -13.58
CA GLU A 122 -8.25 -8.50 -14.23
C GLU A 122 -8.64 -8.86 -15.66
N ARG A 123 -7.79 -9.58 -16.39
CA ARG A 123 -7.94 -9.88 -17.82
C ARG A 123 -7.46 -11.30 -18.17
N PRO A 124 -8.07 -12.36 -17.60
CA PRO A 124 -7.61 -13.73 -17.82
C PRO A 124 -7.67 -14.17 -19.30
N GLY A 125 -8.59 -13.60 -20.09
CA GLY A 125 -8.78 -13.94 -21.50
C GLY A 125 -7.69 -13.42 -22.45
N ASP A 126 -6.84 -12.50 -22.00
CA ASP A 126 -5.79 -11.90 -22.83
C ASP A 126 -4.53 -12.80 -22.91
N PHE A 127 -4.45 -13.83 -22.07
CA PHE A 127 -3.31 -14.73 -22.02
C PHE A 127 -3.48 -15.91 -22.97
N ALA A 128 -2.45 -16.18 -23.77
CA ALA A 128 -2.44 -17.30 -24.73
C ALA A 128 -2.27 -18.69 -24.08
N VAL A 129 -1.68 -18.76 -22.89
CA VAL A 129 -1.33 -20.02 -22.20
C VAL A 129 -1.71 -19.95 -20.73
N ASP A 130 -2.07 -21.08 -20.12
CA ASP A 130 -2.36 -21.18 -18.68
C ASP A 130 -1.12 -20.85 -17.80
N ALA A 131 -1.34 -20.69 -16.49
CA ALA A 131 -0.30 -20.27 -15.56
C ALA A 131 0.85 -21.28 -15.40
N GLU A 132 0.56 -22.58 -15.46
CA GLU A 132 1.58 -23.62 -15.33
C GLU A 132 2.48 -23.63 -16.57
N THR A 133 1.88 -23.55 -17.75
CA THR A 133 2.60 -23.43 -19.02
C THR A 133 3.40 -22.13 -19.10
N TYR A 134 2.86 -21.02 -18.58
CA TYR A 134 3.52 -19.71 -18.57
C TYR A 134 4.86 -19.75 -17.84
N TRP A 135 4.88 -20.35 -16.65
CA TRP A 135 6.06 -20.35 -15.77
C TRP A 135 7.01 -21.52 -15.98
N LYS A 136 6.74 -22.38 -16.96
CA LYS A 136 7.57 -23.54 -17.25
C LYS A 136 9.01 -23.14 -17.55
N GLY A 137 9.95 -23.66 -16.76
CA GLY A 137 11.38 -23.38 -16.89
C GLY A 137 11.89 -22.16 -16.10
N PHE A 138 11.02 -21.49 -15.32
CA PHE A 138 11.41 -20.41 -14.42
C PHE A 138 11.33 -20.80 -12.93
N TYR A 139 10.39 -21.67 -12.58
CA TYR A 139 10.39 -22.35 -11.29
C TYR A 139 10.79 -23.82 -11.54
N SER A 140 11.85 -24.26 -10.86
CA SER A 140 12.31 -25.66 -10.80
C SER A 140 12.61 -25.99 -9.35
#